data_AF-A0A0L0CDL9-F1
#
_entry.id   AF-A0A0L0CDL9-F1
#
_cell.length_a   1.000
_cell.length_b   1.000
_cell.length_c   1.000
_cell.angle_alpha   90.00
_cell.angle_beta   90.00
_cell.angle_gamma   90.00
#
_symmetry.space_group_name_H-M   'P 1'
#
loop_
_entity.id
_entity.type
_entity.pdbx_description
1 polymer ?
#
loop_
_entity_poly.entity_id
_entity_poly.type
_entity_poly.pdbx_seq_one_letter_code
_entity_poly.pdbx_strand_id
1 'polypeptide(L)'
;MNINDLKYYQICEEGMKKCIKKVDEKLVVRGCATETDIIKCTNANVCEICGRINCNSGIFPKKRIICYQCTGSNCLDVNANNIVSKACANYEEDDQCYTIAKSETDMIRGCKSDRTANPCSDAAEGCAYCSTDNCNHLKYKYKQVLMCHQCSSDDQENECFKTQTSQVFEDCKNELFYNQSEYCYLHMNVLKIERGCLHDRPLLTVDNCHDDENYICYKCNHANGCNSNEKYP
;
A
#
# COMPACT_ATOMS: atom_id res chain seq x y z
N MET A 1 16.63 -26.59 -6.83
CA MET A 1 15.61 -26.84 -7.87
C MET A 1 14.48 -27.58 -7.17
N ASN A 2 13.33 -26.93 -7.00
CA ASN A 2 12.25 -27.48 -6.17
C ASN A 2 11.45 -28.49 -7.01
N ILE A 3 11.31 -29.72 -6.52
CA ILE A 3 10.77 -30.88 -7.25
C ILE A 3 9.30 -30.68 -7.67
N ASN A 4 8.62 -29.68 -7.13
CA ASN A 4 7.23 -29.32 -7.48
C ASN A 4 7.07 -28.53 -8.79
N ASP A 5 8.14 -28.07 -9.44
CA ASP A 5 8.06 -27.30 -10.69
C ASP A 5 7.92 -28.19 -11.96
N LEU A 6 8.08 -29.50 -11.86
CA LEU A 6 7.98 -30.43 -13.00
C LEU A 6 6.56 -30.55 -13.60
N LYS A 7 5.52 -30.08 -12.90
CA LYS A 7 4.13 -30.17 -13.35
C LYS A 7 3.78 -29.18 -14.48
N TYR A 8 4.62 -28.18 -14.74
CA TYR A 8 4.28 -27.04 -15.61
C TYR A 8 5.12 -26.93 -16.89
N TYR A 9 6.00 -27.89 -17.15
CA TYR A 9 6.76 -27.93 -18.40
C TYR A 9 6.00 -28.71 -19.47
N GLN A 10 5.66 -28.03 -20.56
CA GLN A 10 5.07 -28.64 -21.75
C GLN A 10 6.11 -28.67 -22.88
N ILE A 11 6.28 -29.83 -23.50
CA ILE A 11 7.01 -29.94 -24.76
C ILE A 11 6.05 -29.56 -25.87
N CYS A 12 6.43 -28.60 -26.71
CA CYS A 12 5.61 -28.20 -27.84
C CYS A 12 5.63 -29.26 -28.95
N GLU A 13 4.49 -29.47 -29.58
CA GLU A 13 4.35 -30.38 -30.72
C GLU A 13 5.23 -29.94 -31.91
N GLU A 14 5.44 -30.87 -32.85
CA GLU A 14 6.23 -30.61 -34.03
C GLU A 14 5.66 -29.42 -34.84
N GLY A 15 6.52 -28.45 -35.18
CA GLY A 15 6.13 -27.19 -35.82
C GLY A 15 5.92 -26.01 -34.87
N MET A 16 5.66 -26.26 -33.58
CA MET A 16 5.39 -25.22 -32.58
C MET A 16 6.67 -24.80 -31.86
N LYS A 17 7.39 -23.81 -32.41
CA LYS A 17 8.73 -23.40 -31.93
C LYS A 17 8.74 -22.18 -31.00
N LYS A 18 7.57 -21.67 -30.60
CA LYS A 18 7.45 -20.47 -29.77
C LYS A 18 6.58 -20.74 -28.54
N CYS A 19 6.92 -20.15 -27.42
CA CYS A 19 6.10 -20.11 -26.22
C CYS A 19 5.22 -18.86 -26.25
N ILE A 20 4.09 -18.93 -25.54
CA ILE A 20 3.19 -17.81 -25.27
C ILE A 20 2.90 -17.70 -23.77
N LYS A 21 2.74 -16.47 -23.30
CA LYS A 21 2.04 -16.10 -22.06
C LYS A 21 1.05 -14.99 -22.40
N LYS A 22 -0.21 -15.14 -21.99
CA LYS A 22 -1.26 -14.16 -22.24
C LYS A 22 -2.21 -14.05 -21.08
N VAL A 23 -2.89 -12.93 -20.96
CA VAL A 23 -4.03 -12.76 -20.06
C VAL A 23 -5.28 -13.25 -20.79
N ASP A 24 -5.99 -14.18 -20.18
CA ASP A 24 -7.27 -14.73 -20.64
C ASP A 24 -8.22 -14.74 -19.45
N GLU A 25 -9.38 -14.09 -19.59
CA GLU A 25 -10.33 -13.89 -18.48
C GLU A 25 -9.66 -13.44 -17.15
N LYS A 26 -8.73 -12.46 -17.24
CA LYS A 26 -7.89 -11.90 -16.15
C LYS A 26 -6.79 -12.82 -15.62
N LEU A 27 -6.85 -14.12 -15.90
CA LEU A 27 -5.83 -15.08 -15.50
C LEU A 27 -4.70 -15.14 -16.52
N VAL A 28 -3.53 -15.60 -16.09
CA VAL A 28 -2.40 -15.76 -17.01
C VAL A 28 -2.33 -17.19 -17.50
N VAL A 29 -2.57 -17.36 -18.80
CA VAL A 29 -2.46 -18.63 -19.51
C VAL A 29 -1.11 -18.70 -20.21
N ARG A 30 -0.48 -19.87 -20.17
CA ARG A 30 0.82 -20.14 -20.79
C ARG A 30 0.76 -21.41 -21.61
N GLY A 31 1.57 -21.48 -22.65
CA GLY A 31 1.68 -22.68 -23.47
C GLY A 31 2.56 -22.49 -24.69
N CYS A 32 2.35 -23.34 -25.69
CA CYS A 32 2.97 -23.24 -27.00
C CYS A 32 2.11 -22.37 -27.92
N ALA A 33 2.73 -21.43 -28.63
CA ALA A 33 2.02 -20.46 -29.47
C ALA A 33 1.59 -21.07 -30.80
N THR A 34 0.30 -21.06 -31.10
CA THR A 34 -0.24 -21.45 -32.42
C THR A 34 -0.03 -20.35 -33.45
N GLU A 35 -0.21 -20.64 -34.75
CA GLU A 35 -0.24 -19.60 -35.79
C GLU A 35 -1.31 -18.54 -35.50
N THR A 36 -2.48 -18.97 -35.01
CA THR A 36 -3.56 -18.08 -34.60
C THR A 36 -3.14 -17.18 -33.42
N ASP A 37 -2.45 -17.74 -32.42
CA ASP A 37 -1.93 -16.96 -31.29
C ASP A 37 -0.93 -15.91 -31.77
N ILE A 38 -0.02 -16.27 -32.69
CA ILE A 38 0.97 -15.33 -33.26
C ILE A 38 0.28 -14.13 -33.92
N ILE A 39 -0.83 -14.33 -34.61
CA ILE A 39 -1.59 -13.26 -35.27
C ILE A 39 -2.37 -12.42 -34.25
N LYS A 40 -2.98 -13.04 -33.23
CA LYS A 40 -3.85 -12.36 -32.26
C LYS A 40 -3.08 -11.66 -31.14
N CYS A 41 -1.83 -12.06 -30.88
CA CYS A 41 -0.98 -11.51 -29.83
C CYS A 41 -0.39 -10.15 -30.23
N THR A 42 -1.24 -9.12 -30.28
CA THR A 42 -0.85 -7.77 -30.76
C THR A 42 -0.53 -6.79 -29.64
N ASN A 43 -1.05 -7.02 -28.42
CA ASN A 43 -0.83 -6.17 -27.26
C ASN A 43 0.19 -6.79 -26.30
N ALA A 44 1.41 -6.26 -26.30
CA ALA A 44 2.53 -6.72 -25.47
C ALA A 44 2.26 -6.64 -23.95
N ASN A 45 1.30 -5.82 -23.51
CA ASN A 45 0.96 -5.70 -22.09
C ASN A 45 0.20 -6.92 -21.58
N VAL A 46 -0.56 -7.60 -22.43
CA VAL A 46 -1.42 -8.74 -22.05
C VAL A 46 -1.13 -9.99 -22.85
N CYS A 47 -0.22 -9.95 -23.82
CA CYS A 47 0.24 -11.13 -24.54
C CYS A 47 1.71 -11.00 -24.98
N GLU A 48 2.52 -12.03 -24.73
CA GLU A 48 3.93 -12.08 -25.14
C GLU A 48 4.27 -13.46 -25.72
N ILE A 49 4.99 -13.44 -26.85
CA ILE A 49 5.49 -14.63 -27.53
C ILE A 49 7.02 -14.59 -27.56
N CYS A 50 7.66 -15.73 -27.29
CA CYS A 50 9.11 -15.81 -27.23
C CYS A 50 9.61 -17.18 -27.71
N GLY A 51 10.86 -17.25 -28.19
CA GLY A 51 11.41 -18.45 -28.86
C GLY A 51 12.50 -19.19 -28.07
N ARG A 52 12.77 -18.81 -26.82
CA ARG A 52 13.76 -19.52 -25.96
C ARG A 52 13.05 -20.56 -25.11
N ILE A 53 13.77 -21.60 -24.69
CA ILE A 53 13.25 -22.61 -23.77
C ILE A 53 12.79 -21.92 -22.47
N ASN A 54 11.58 -22.24 -22.00
CA ASN A 54 10.97 -21.72 -20.76
C ASN A 54 10.89 -20.18 -20.65
N CYS A 55 10.88 -19.46 -21.78
CA CYS A 55 10.88 -18.00 -21.81
C CYS A 55 9.58 -17.34 -21.36
N ASN A 56 8.47 -18.09 -21.33
CA ASN A 56 7.18 -17.63 -20.88
C ASN A 56 7.00 -17.72 -19.34
N SER A 57 8.05 -18.05 -18.59
CA SER A 57 8.02 -18.06 -17.11
C SER A 57 7.97 -16.65 -16.49
N GLY A 58 7.81 -16.59 -15.16
CA GLY A 58 7.82 -15.35 -14.38
C GLY A 58 6.46 -14.63 -14.29
N ILE A 59 6.46 -13.50 -13.56
CA ILE A 59 5.28 -12.66 -13.38
C ILE A 59 4.90 -12.01 -14.71
N PHE A 60 3.61 -12.09 -15.05
CA PHE A 60 3.05 -11.50 -16.25
C PHE A 60 1.59 -11.12 -16.00
N PRO A 61 1.09 -9.98 -16.51
CA PRO A 61 1.84 -8.84 -17.05
C PRO A 61 2.90 -8.31 -16.09
N LYS A 62 3.88 -7.54 -16.61
CA LYS A 62 5.00 -7.04 -15.80
C LYS A 62 4.57 -6.07 -14.68
N LYS A 63 3.46 -5.35 -14.88
CA LYS A 63 2.91 -4.36 -13.94
C LYS A 63 1.87 -4.95 -12.99
N ARG A 64 1.99 -6.23 -12.63
CA ARG A 64 1.11 -6.81 -11.61
C ARG A 64 1.50 -6.31 -10.24
N ILE A 65 0.54 -5.74 -9.51
CA ILE A 65 0.73 -5.39 -8.10
C ILE A 65 1.03 -6.66 -7.28
N ILE A 66 1.94 -6.51 -6.33
CA ILE A 66 2.35 -7.56 -5.40
C ILE A 66 1.77 -7.22 -4.02
N CYS A 67 1.00 -8.14 -3.45
CA CYS A 67 0.34 -7.93 -2.15
C CYS A 67 0.68 -9.06 -1.17
N TYR A 68 0.63 -8.77 0.12
CA TYR A 68 0.53 -9.83 1.12
C TYR A 68 -0.83 -10.50 1.02
N GLN A 69 -0.84 -11.83 1.01
CA GLN A 69 -2.03 -12.66 0.86
C GLN A 69 -2.04 -13.72 1.97
N CYS A 70 -2.91 -13.57 2.96
CA CYS A 70 -2.97 -14.44 4.14
C CYS A 70 -4.32 -14.28 4.87
N THR A 71 -4.59 -15.17 5.85
CA THR A 71 -5.79 -15.10 6.71
C THR A 71 -5.48 -15.56 8.14
N GLY A 72 -6.05 -14.89 9.15
CA GLY A 72 -5.96 -15.27 10.56
C GLY A 72 -4.75 -14.65 11.27
N SER A 73 -4.33 -15.25 12.37
CA SER A 73 -3.26 -14.71 13.24
C SER A 73 -1.88 -14.64 12.56
N ASN A 74 -1.64 -15.45 11.52
CA ASN A 74 -0.39 -15.37 10.74
C ASN A 74 -0.27 -14.05 9.94
N CYS A 75 -1.38 -13.32 9.73
CA CYS A 75 -1.37 -12.02 9.05
C CYS A 75 -0.99 -10.85 9.94
N LEU A 76 -0.99 -11.01 11.26
CA LEU A 76 -0.83 -9.90 12.20
C LEU A 76 0.43 -9.10 11.90
N ASP A 77 1.56 -9.79 11.78
CA ASP A 77 2.86 -9.22 11.44
C ASP A 77 3.48 -10.02 10.30
N VAL A 78 3.29 -9.52 9.07
CA VAL A 78 3.79 -10.19 7.85
C VAL A 78 5.31 -10.29 7.83
N ASN A 79 6.02 -9.36 8.48
CA ASN A 79 7.47 -9.35 8.55
C ASN A 79 7.98 -10.35 9.58
N ALA A 80 7.46 -10.30 10.81
CA ALA A 80 7.84 -11.25 11.85
C ALA A 80 7.48 -12.70 11.49
N ASN A 81 6.37 -12.90 10.78
CA ASN A 81 5.93 -14.21 10.32
C ASN A 81 6.56 -14.64 8.97
N ASN A 82 7.47 -13.85 8.40
CA ASN A 82 8.13 -14.13 7.12
C ASN A 82 7.15 -14.47 5.97
N ILE A 83 6.01 -13.79 5.94
CA ILE A 83 5.02 -14.00 4.88
C ILE A 83 5.57 -13.40 3.59
N VAL A 84 5.71 -14.21 2.55
CA VAL A 84 6.15 -13.73 1.23
C VAL A 84 4.94 -13.20 0.47
N SER A 85 5.01 -11.95 0.04
CA SER A 85 4.00 -11.34 -0.83
C SER A 85 4.04 -11.93 -2.24
N LYS A 86 2.91 -11.87 -2.93
CA LYS A 86 2.72 -12.51 -4.25
C LYS A 86 1.97 -11.57 -5.18
N ALA A 87 2.25 -11.69 -6.47
CA ALA A 87 1.44 -11.05 -7.50
C ALA A 87 -0.03 -11.53 -7.36
N CYS A 88 -0.97 -10.62 -7.59
CA CYS A 88 -2.39 -10.96 -7.61
C CYS A 88 -2.70 -12.03 -8.66
N ALA A 89 -3.65 -12.92 -8.38
CA ALA A 89 -3.95 -14.03 -9.28
C ALA A 89 -4.62 -13.52 -10.56
N ASN A 90 -5.59 -12.64 -10.42
CA ASN A 90 -6.21 -11.87 -11.50
C ASN A 90 -5.35 -10.66 -11.88
N TYR A 91 -5.39 -10.31 -13.16
CA TYR A 91 -4.79 -9.09 -13.67
C TYR A 91 -5.88 -8.03 -13.85
N GLU A 92 -5.71 -6.93 -13.14
CA GLU A 92 -6.37 -5.64 -13.38
C GLU A 92 -5.26 -4.58 -13.43
N GLU A 93 -5.37 -3.61 -14.33
CA GLU A 93 -4.30 -2.61 -14.54
C GLU A 93 -4.08 -1.74 -13.30
N ASP A 94 -5.17 -1.35 -12.64
CA ASP A 94 -5.18 -0.54 -11.42
C ASP A 94 -5.62 -1.36 -10.19
N ASP A 95 -5.16 -2.61 -10.10
CA ASP A 95 -5.46 -3.46 -8.95
C ASP A 95 -4.90 -2.87 -7.65
N GLN A 96 -5.52 -3.24 -6.52
CA GLN A 96 -5.17 -2.73 -5.21
C GLN A 96 -4.99 -3.89 -4.23
N CYS A 97 -4.06 -3.74 -3.31
CA CYS A 97 -4.02 -4.58 -2.13
C CYS A 97 -5.10 -4.14 -1.15
N TYR A 98 -5.66 -5.08 -0.40
CA TYR A 98 -6.55 -4.78 0.72
C TYR A 98 -6.05 -5.38 2.03
N THR A 99 -6.53 -4.82 3.12
CA THR A 99 -6.48 -5.37 4.48
C THR A 99 -7.84 -5.16 5.14
N ILE A 100 -8.35 -6.21 5.81
CA ILE A 100 -9.44 -6.12 6.76
C ILE A 100 -9.04 -6.85 8.03
N ALA A 101 -9.35 -6.28 9.18
CA ALA A 101 -9.15 -6.94 10.46
C ALA A 101 -10.20 -6.52 11.47
N LYS A 102 -10.70 -7.49 12.24
CA LYS A 102 -11.59 -7.26 13.40
C LYS A 102 -10.82 -7.29 14.71
N SER A 103 -9.66 -7.94 14.72
CA SER A 103 -8.76 -8.07 15.87
C SER A 103 -7.35 -8.44 15.40
N GLU A 104 -6.42 -8.59 16.33
CA GLU A 104 -5.07 -9.09 16.03
C GLU A 104 -5.05 -10.55 15.55
N THR A 105 -6.11 -11.32 15.83
CA THR A 105 -6.22 -12.74 15.47
C THR A 105 -7.13 -12.99 14.26
N ASP A 106 -7.93 -12.00 13.88
CA ASP A 106 -8.84 -12.03 12.74
C ASP A 106 -8.47 -10.93 11.75
N MET A 107 -7.52 -11.27 10.87
CA MET A 107 -6.97 -10.38 9.86
C MET A 107 -6.86 -11.09 8.51
N ILE A 108 -7.25 -10.40 7.44
CA ILE A 108 -7.21 -10.92 6.07
C ILE A 108 -6.54 -9.87 5.20
N ARG A 109 -5.61 -10.33 4.36
CA ARG A 109 -4.90 -9.51 3.38
C ARG A 109 -5.02 -10.17 2.01
N GLY A 110 -5.18 -9.38 0.96
CA GLY A 110 -5.28 -9.93 -0.39
C GLY A 110 -5.30 -8.86 -1.47
N CYS A 111 -5.69 -9.28 -2.67
CA CYS A 111 -5.86 -8.43 -3.84
C CYS A 111 -7.34 -8.14 -4.08
N LYS A 112 -7.67 -6.90 -4.44
CA LYS A 112 -9.05 -6.47 -4.68
C LYS A 112 -9.69 -7.23 -5.84
N SER A 113 -8.90 -7.55 -6.88
CA SER A 113 -9.35 -8.29 -8.07
C SER A 113 -9.62 -9.79 -7.84
N ASP A 114 -9.10 -10.40 -6.77
CA ASP A 114 -9.22 -11.83 -6.48
C ASP A 114 -10.57 -12.16 -5.77
N ARG A 115 -11.67 -11.78 -6.44
CA ARG A 115 -13.06 -11.65 -5.95
C ARG A 115 -13.67 -12.87 -5.25
N THR A 116 -13.18 -14.09 -5.48
CA THR A 116 -13.69 -15.28 -4.78
C THR A 116 -13.32 -15.30 -3.28
N ALA A 117 -12.41 -14.43 -2.84
CA ALA A 117 -11.91 -14.36 -1.46
C ALA A 117 -11.89 -12.95 -0.85
N ASN A 118 -12.47 -11.93 -1.51
CA ASN A 118 -12.43 -10.56 -0.99
C ASN A 118 -13.68 -10.24 -0.14
N PRO A 119 -13.60 -10.27 1.21
CA PRO A 119 -14.69 -9.87 2.09
C PRO A 119 -14.93 -8.35 2.08
N CYS A 120 -14.05 -7.56 1.46
CA CYS A 120 -14.19 -6.12 1.36
C CYS A 120 -15.07 -5.74 0.17
N SER A 121 -16.38 -5.66 0.40
CA SER A 121 -17.33 -5.07 -0.54
C SER A 121 -17.28 -3.54 -0.53
N ASP A 122 -17.07 -2.91 0.64
CA ASP A 122 -17.01 -1.45 0.81
C ASP A 122 -16.09 -1.03 1.97
N ALA A 123 -15.55 0.21 1.92
CA ALA A 123 -14.68 0.78 2.96
C ALA A 123 -15.37 0.94 4.33
N ALA A 124 -16.70 0.96 4.36
CA ALA A 124 -17.51 1.13 5.58
C ALA A 124 -17.34 -0.01 6.60
N GLU A 125 -16.82 -1.17 6.19
CA GLU A 125 -16.59 -2.33 7.06
C GLU A 125 -15.14 -2.42 7.60
N GLY A 126 -14.38 -1.33 7.51
CA GLY A 126 -13.00 -1.27 8.01
C GLY A 126 -11.95 -1.72 6.99
N CYS A 127 -12.29 -1.86 5.72
CA CYS A 127 -11.33 -2.22 4.69
C CYS A 127 -10.37 -1.07 4.36
N ALA A 128 -9.07 -1.35 4.42
CA ALA A 128 -8.02 -0.45 3.95
C ALA A 128 -7.51 -0.94 2.60
N TYR A 129 -7.45 -0.04 1.62
CA TYR A 129 -6.90 -0.31 0.29
C TYR A 129 -5.64 0.54 0.04
N CYS A 130 -4.72 0.00 -0.76
CA CYS A 130 -3.53 0.72 -1.18
C CYS A 130 -3.04 0.20 -2.55
N SER A 131 -2.33 1.04 -3.30
CA SER A 131 -2.08 0.83 -4.74
C SER A 131 -0.60 0.64 -5.11
N THR A 132 0.27 0.32 -4.14
CA THR A 132 1.69 0.05 -4.39
C THR A 132 2.07 -1.35 -3.92
N ASP A 133 3.18 -1.89 -4.44
CA ASP A 133 3.64 -3.21 -4.02
C ASP A 133 3.88 -3.26 -2.51
N ASN A 134 3.43 -4.36 -1.89
CA ASN A 134 3.62 -4.68 -0.47
C ASN A 134 3.02 -3.63 0.49
N CYS A 135 2.14 -2.75 0.02
CA CYS A 135 1.60 -1.66 0.82
C CYS A 135 0.71 -2.12 1.97
N ASN A 136 0.09 -3.30 1.84
CA ASN A 136 -0.81 -3.86 2.83
C ASN A 136 -0.04 -4.62 3.93
N HIS A 137 0.96 -3.99 4.55
CA HIS A 137 1.86 -4.61 5.55
C HIS A 137 1.58 -4.20 7.00
N LEU A 138 0.82 -3.14 7.24
CA LEU A 138 0.54 -2.61 8.58
C LEU A 138 -0.11 -3.67 9.49
N LYS A 139 0.32 -3.74 10.75
CA LYS A 139 -0.32 -4.57 11.79
C LYS A 139 -1.71 -4.03 12.15
N TYR A 140 -2.53 -4.82 12.85
CA TYR A 140 -3.85 -4.37 13.31
C TYR A 140 -3.77 -3.03 14.06
N LYS A 141 -2.83 -2.92 15.01
CA LYS A 141 -2.35 -1.66 15.56
C LYS A 141 -0.87 -1.51 15.24
N TYR A 142 -0.46 -0.32 14.81
CA TYR A 142 0.91 -0.05 14.44
C TYR A 142 1.42 1.25 15.09
N LYS A 143 2.71 1.24 15.46
CA LYS A 143 3.42 2.46 15.85
C LYS A 143 3.57 3.33 14.60
N GLN A 144 3.22 4.61 14.76
CA GLN A 144 3.33 5.57 13.67
C GLN A 144 4.78 5.68 13.16
N VAL A 145 4.94 5.79 11.84
CA VAL A 145 6.22 6.01 11.14
C VAL A 145 6.43 7.47 10.76
N LEU A 146 5.34 8.24 10.58
CA LEU A 146 5.42 9.69 10.41
C LEU A 146 5.98 10.35 11.67
N MET A 147 6.98 11.20 11.48
CA MET A 147 7.59 12.00 12.55
C MET A 147 7.21 13.46 12.39
N CYS A 148 6.95 14.16 13.49
CA CYS A 148 6.42 15.53 13.45
C CYS A 148 7.27 16.50 14.27
N HIS A 149 7.23 17.78 13.93
CA HIS A 149 7.66 18.80 14.88
C HIS A 149 6.70 18.83 16.07
N GLN A 150 7.25 18.83 17.28
CA GLN A 150 6.48 18.86 18.52
C GLN A 150 6.94 20.03 19.38
N CYS A 151 6.08 21.03 19.56
CA CYS A 151 6.34 22.19 20.42
C CYS A 151 5.04 22.88 20.80
N SER A 152 5.06 23.66 21.88
CA SER A 152 3.91 24.47 22.33
C SER A 152 4.45 25.72 23.01
N SER A 153 3.93 26.89 22.64
CA SER A 153 4.33 28.17 23.23
C SER A 153 3.19 29.18 23.17
N ASP A 154 3.08 29.99 24.21
CA ASP A 154 2.28 31.22 24.29
C ASP A 154 3.13 32.50 24.15
N ASP A 155 4.45 32.37 24.21
CA ASP A 155 5.40 33.43 23.87
C ASP A 155 5.59 33.52 22.35
N GLN A 156 5.15 34.63 21.76
CA GLN A 156 5.20 34.91 20.32
C GLN A 156 6.64 35.02 19.78
N GLU A 157 7.63 35.27 20.63
CA GLU A 157 9.05 35.33 20.21
C GLU A 157 9.73 33.94 20.21
N ASN A 158 9.05 32.92 20.75
CA ASN A 158 9.57 31.57 20.84
C ASN A 158 9.77 30.92 19.46
N GLU A 159 10.81 30.09 19.34
CA GLU A 159 11.14 29.36 18.11
C GLU A 159 9.99 28.52 17.56
N CYS A 160 9.02 28.09 18.37
CA CYS A 160 7.86 27.33 17.91
C CYS A 160 6.97 28.12 16.91
N PHE A 161 6.92 29.45 17.04
CA PHE A 161 6.16 30.34 16.12
C PHE A 161 6.84 30.51 14.76
N LYS A 162 8.17 30.37 14.71
CA LYS A 162 8.97 30.54 13.49
C LYS A 162 8.86 29.31 12.58
N THR A 163 9.37 29.44 11.35
CA THR A 163 9.57 28.28 10.48
C THR A 163 10.44 27.24 11.20
N GLN A 164 9.96 26.01 11.29
CA GLN A 164 10.73 24.91 11.85
C GLN A 164 11.74 24.43 10.81
N THR A 165 12.97 24.94 10.91
CA THR A 165 14.06 24.66 9.94
C THR A 165 14.96 23.49 10.35
N SER A 166 14.85 23.03 11.59
CA SER A 166 15.58 21.83 12.02
C SER A 166 15.00 20.59 11.34
N GLN A 167 15.83 19.62 10.96
CA GLN A 167 15.35 18.28 10.54
C GLN A 167 15.03 17.39 11.75
N VAL A 168 14.91 17.98 12.95
CA VAL A 168 14.65 17.24 14.18
C VAL A 168 13.13 17.13 14.33
N PHE A 169 12.64 15.95 13.99
CA PHE A 169 11.26 15.53 14.17
C PHE A 169 11.24 14.45 15.25
N GLU A 170 10.14 14.35 15.99
CA GLU A 170 9.98 13.36 17.05
C GLU A 170 8.96 12.30 16.65
N ASP A 171 9.18 11.07 17.14
CA ASP A 171 8.23 9.97 17.03
C ASP A 171 6.89 10.34 17.69
N CYS A 172 5.80 9.92 17.05
CA CYS A 172 4.48 9.95 17.68
C CYS A 172 4.33 8.81 18.70
N LYS A 173 3.55 9.06 19.74
CA LYS A 173 3.43 8.18 20.92
C LYS A 173 2.35 7.13 20.77
N ASN A 174 1.21 7.50 20.22
CA ASN A 174 0.05 6.61 20.12
C ASN A 174 0.17 5.66 18.93
N GLU A 175 -0.32 4.44 19.09
CA GLU A 175 -0.52 3.50 17.98
C GLU A 175 -1.83 3.80 17.27
N LEU A 176 -1.86 3.52 15.97
CA LEU A 176 -3.06 3.66 15.13
C LEU A 176 -3.55 2.31 14.67
N PHE A 177 -4.84 2.22 14.36
CA PHE A 177 -5.37 1.08 13.62
C PHE A 177 -4.93 1.13 12.16
N TYR A 178 -4.74 -0.04 11.54
CA TYR A 178 -4.26 -0.19 10.15
C TYR A 178 -5.01 0.62 9.09
N ASN A 179 -6.27 1.01 9.35
CA ASN A 179 -7.12 1.77 8.45
C ASN A 179 -7.12 3.28 8.74
N GLN A 180 -6.34 3.73 9.73
CA GLN A 180 -6.17 5.14 10.05
C GLN A 180 -4.90 5.68 9.41
N SER A 181 -5.00 6.89 8.84
CA SER A 181 -3.85 7.63 8.33
C SER A 181 -3.20 8.45 9.43
N GLU A 182 -1.88 8.52 9.39
CA GLU A 182 -1.05 9.35 10.26
C GLU A 182 -1.15 10.81 9.85
N TYR A 183 -1.01 11.73 10.81
CA TYR A 183 -0.99 13.17 10.54
C TYR A 183 -0.12 13.90 11.56
N CYS A 184 0.70 14.83 11.08
CA CYS A 184 1.18 15.94 11.88
C CYS A 184 0.11 17.04 11.90
N TYR A 185 0.12 17.88 12.93
CA TYR A 185 -0.73 19.07 13.01
C TYR A 185 0.06 20.32 13.40
N LEU A 186 -0.51 21.47 13.03
CA LEU A 186 -0.20 22.80 13.56
C LEU A 186 -1.54 23.41 14.00
N HIS A 187 -1.67 23.71 15.28
CA HIS A 187 -2.82 24.40 15.84
C HIS A 187 -2.39 25.78 16.33
N MET A 188 -2.98 26.85 15.81
CA MET A 188 -2.65 28.23 16.19
C MET A 188 -3.90 29.07 16.45
N ASN A 189 -3.88 29.80 17.56
CA ASN A 189 -4.72 30.97 17.77
C ASN A 189 -3.85 32.18 18.14
N VAL A 190 -4.46 33.35 18.36
CA VAL A 190 -3.76 34.62 18.66
C VAL A 190 -2.82 34.52 19.87
N LEU A 191 -3.09 33.61 20.80
CA LEU A 191 -2.36 33.51 22.07
C LEU A 191 -1.36 32.35 22.11
N LYS A 192 -1.48 31.37 21.22
CA LYS A 192 -0.76 30.10 21.39
C LYS A 192 -0.59 29.35 20.08
N ILE A 193 0.59 28.78 19.90
CA ILE A 193 0.87 27.78 18.86
C ILE A 193 1.15 26.41 19.50
N GLU A 194 0.65 25.36 18.87
CA GLU A 194 1.00 23.97 19.16
C GLU A 194 1.28 23.22 17.87
N ARG A 195 2.35 22.41 17.87
CA ARG A 195 2.71 21.48 16.80
C ARG A 195 2.82 20.08 17.40
N GLY A 196 2.45 19.06 16.64
CA GLY A 196 2.70 17.69 17.07
C GLY A 196 2.09 16.64 16.15
N CYS A 197 1.97 15.44 16.67
CA CYS A 197 1.22 14.36 16.04
C CYS A 197 -0.26 14.48 16.39
N LEU A 198 -1.14 14.43 15.38
CA LEU A 198 -2.57 14.69 15.55
C LEU A 198 -3.21 13.68 16.50
N HIS A 199 -2.89 12.40 16.34
CA HIS A 199 -3.46 11.31 17.14
C HIS A 199 -2.92 11.24 18.57
N ASP A 200 -1.87 12.01 18.90
CA ASP A 200 -1.38 12.15 20.27
C ASP A 200 -2.17 13.22 21.06
N ARG A 201 -3.08 13.93 20.40
CA ARG A 201 -3.89 15.00 20.99
C ARG A 201 -5.38 14.63 20.98
N PRO A 202 -5.95 14.22 22.14
CA PRO A 202 -7.33 13.72 22.22
C PRO A 202 -8.42 14.69 21.75
N LEU A 203 -8.15 16.01 21.75
CA LEU A 203 -9.12 17.04 21.32
C LEU A 203 -9.05 17.34 19.82
N LEU A 204 -8.00 16.89 19.13
CA LEU A 204 -7.84 17.07 17.69
C LEU A 204 -8.22 15.77 16.98
N THR A 205 -8.94 15.89 15.89
CA THR A 205 -9.43 14.79 15.07
C THR A 205 -9.14 15.07 13.60
N VAL A 206 -9.18 14.03 12.79
CA VAL A 206 -9.03 14.19 11.33
C VAL A 206 -10.12 15.10 10.77
N ASP A 207 -11.30 15.17 11.39
CA ASP A 207 -12.42 15.98 10.92
C ASP A 207 -12.33 17.45 11.32
N ASN A 208 -11.63 17.78 12.42
CA ASN A 208 -11.53 19.16 12.92
C ASN A 208 -10.21 19.87 12.52
N CYS A 209 -9.31 19.17 11.84
CA CYS A 209 -8.08 19.72 11.26
C CYS A 209 -8.10 19.58 9.73
N HIS A 210 -7.65 20.63 9.05
CA HIS A 210 -7.77 20.77 7.60
C HIS A 210 -6.42 20.69 6.90
N ASP A 211 -6.43 20.23 5.64
CA ASP A 211 -5.22 20.21 4.80
C ASP A 211 -4.88 21.60 4.22
N ASP A 212 -5.71 22.60 4.53
CA ASP A 212 -5.47 24.01 4.21
C ASP A 212 -4.87 24.71 5.44
N GLU A 213 -3.70 25.29 5.25
CA GLU A 213 -2.93 25.93 6.30
C GLU A 213 -3.55 27.22 6.83
N ASN A 214 -4.60 27.75 6.20
CA ASN A 214 -5.31 28.94 6.66
C ASN A 214 -6.24 28.67 7.84
N TYR A 215 -6.48 27.39 8.18
CA TYR A 215 -7.31 27.00 9.30
C TYR A 215 -6.53 27.02 10.62
N ILE A 216 -7.26 27.27 11.71
CA ILE A 216 -6.75 27.24 13.09
C ILE A 216 -6.05 25.91 13.39
N CYS A 217 -6.60 24.80 12.89
CA CYS A 217 -5.91 23.51 12.88
C CYS A 217 -5.60 23.08 11.45
N TYR A 218 -4.32 23.06 11.12
CA TYR A 218 -3.77 22.48 9.91
C TYR A 218 -3.26 21.06 10.19
N LYS A 219 -3.48 20.12 9.27
CA LYS A 219 -2.91 18.77 9.29
C LYS A 219 -2.18 18.45 7.98
N CYS A 220 -1.21 17.55 8.06
CA CYS A 220 -0.45 17.10 6.90
C CYS A 220 0.17 15.71 7.14
N ASN A 221 0.44 14.98 6.06
CA ASN A 221 1.05 13.64 6.12
C ASN A 221 1.96 13.31 4.93
N HIS A 222 2.36 14.32 4.14
CA HIS A 222 3.12 14.10 2.91
C HIS A 222 4.63 13.85 3.14
N ALA A 223 5.16 14.24 4.31
CA ALA A 223 6.55 14.02 4.71
C ALA A 223 6.72 14.20 6.22
N ASN A 224 7.81 13.66 6.77
CA ASN A 224 8.23 13.95 8.15
C ASN A 224 8.42 15.47 8.33
N GLY A 225 7.88 16.01 9.43
CA GLY A 225 7.96 17.44 9.73
C GLY A 225 7.20 18.35 8.77
N CYS A 226 6.21 17.84 8.05
CA CYS A 226 5.38 18.65 7.15
C CYS A 226 4.68 19.83 7.85
N ASN A 227 4.55 19.79 9.18
CA ASN A 227 3.99 20.84 10.01
C ASN A 227 5.03 21.92 10.37
N SER A 228 5.83 22.38 9.41
CA SER A 228 7.00 23.25 9.64
C SER A 228 6.77 24.73 9.35
N ASN A 229 5.71 25.09 8.64
CA ASN A 229 5.52 26.46 8.15
C ASN A 229 5.40 27.50 9.27
N GLU A 230 5.91 28.70 9.01
CA GLU A 230 5.74 29.88 9.86
C GLU A 230 4.31 30.38 9.84
N LYS A 231 3.86 30.91 10.97
CA LYS A 231 2.54 31.49 11.12
C LYS A 231 2.65 32.79 11.93
N TYR A 232 2.10 33.87 11.40
CA TYR A 232 1.98 35.14 12.10
C TYR A 232 0.61 35.21 12.78
N PRO A 233 0.52 35.77 14.01
CA PRO A 233 -0.76 36.07 14.66
C PRO A 233 -1.59 37.12 13.90
#